data_AF-A0A9P5G3R8-F1
#
_entry.id   AF-A0A9P5G3R8-F1
#
_cell.length_a   1.000
_cell.length_b   1.000
_cell.length_c   1.000
_cell.angle_alpha   90.00
_cell.angle_beta   90.00
_cell.angle_gamma   90.00
#
_symmetry.space_group_name_H-M   'P 1'
#
loop_
_entity.id
_entity.type
_entity.pdbx_description
1 polymer ?
#
loop_
_entity_poly.entity_id
_entity_poly.type
_entity_poly.pdbx_seq_one_letter_code
_entity_poly.pdbx_strand_id
1 'polypeptide(L)'
;MWRIRHVLAERQTAWENSLSDFKENYTDLIADFENGYLNADDSLDAEMEARLERFLNAFYGIKQAEDISPSVVDTNFINGVKVAAKLKLARFEGTLDQPSAEAFGEGPRDVIEAYELYLAPHSPEGIQSTASALLNKRNDSPNYSPIPKYLEIEVLSNHIKEMIGEEKPAEL
;
A
#
# COMPACT_ATOMS: atom_id res chain seq x y z
N MET A 1 26.34 18.58 -29.37
CA MET A 1 26.06 17.31 -28.68
C MET A 1 26.75 17.16 -27.31
N TRP A 2 27.87 17.85 -27.02
CA TRP A 2 28.56 17.71 -25.72
C TRP A 2 27.72 18.17 -24.50
N ARG A 3 26.87 19.19 -24.65
CA ARG A 3 25.98 19.68 -23.58
C ARG A 3 24.96 18.63 -23.13
N ILE A 4 24.37 17.90 -24.09
CA ILE A 4 23.43 16.81 -23.78
C ILE A 4 24.15 15.70 -23.03
N ARG A 5 25.36 15.33 -23.50
CA ARG A 5 26.19 14.33 -22.82
C ARG A 5 26.57 14.76 -21.40
N HIS A 6 26.87 16.04 -21.20
CA HIS A 6 27.16 16.60 -19.88
C HIS A 6 25.97 16.46 -18.94
N VAL A 7 24.78 16.91 -19.35
CA VAL A 7 23.57 16.85 -18.52
C VAL A 7 23.17 15.40 -18.21
N LEU A 8 23.34 14.47 -19.16
CA LEU A 8 23.09 13.05 -18.92
C LEU A 8 24.07 12.46 -17.89
N ALA A 9 25.35 12.80 -17.98
CA ALA A 9 26.35 12.38 -17.00
C ALA A 9 26.07 12.98 -15.63
N GLU A 10 25.74 14.27 -15.56
CA GLU A 10 25.39 14.97 -14.33
C GLU A 10 24.17 14.35 -13.64
N ARG A 11 23.12 14.00 -14.41
CA ARG A 11 21.94 13.30 -13.86
C ARG A 11 22.28 11.94 -13.30
N GLN A 12 23.13 11.17 -13.99
CA GLN A 12 23.59 9.86 -13.52
C GLN A 12 24.35 9.99 -12.20
N THR A 13 25.31 10.92 -12.13
CA THR A 13 26.09 11.17 -10.90
C THR A 13 25.20 11.65 -9.76
N ALA A 14 24.23 12.53 -10.03
CA ALA A 14 23.27 12.98 -9.02
C ALA A 14 22.41 11.83 -8.48
N TRP A 15 21.98 10.92 -9.34
CA TRP A 15 21.22 9.74 -8.94
C TRP A 15 22.06 8.81 -8.06
N GLU A 16 23.30 8.52 -8.45
CA GLU A 16 24.23 7.67 -7.69
C GLU A 16 24.53 8.25 -6.30
N ASN A 17 24.79 9.56 -6.22
CA ASN A 17 24.98 10.25 -4.95
C ASN A 17 23.71 10.17 -4.07
N SER A 18 22.54 10.47 -4.64
CA SER A 18 21.28 10.38 -3.89
C SER A 18 21.00 8.98 -3.39
N LEU A 19 21.40 7.94 -4.12
CA LEU A 19 21.20 6.55 -3.71
C LEU A 19 22.09 6.20 -2.50
N SER A 20 23.27 6.79 -2.40
CA SER A 20 24.14 6.68 -1.23
C SER A 20 23.49 7.35 -0.02
N ASP A 21 23.10 8.62 -0.16
CA ASP A 21 22.49 9.41 0.92
C ASP A 21 21.15 8.79 1.36
N PHE A 22 20.38 8.23 0.42
CA PHE A 22 19.11 7.57 0.67
C PHE A 22 19.29 6.32 1.54
N LYS A 23 20.36 5.54 1.34
CA LYS A 23 20.61 4.35 2.17
C LYS A 23 20.92 4.72 3.62
N GLU A 24 21.56 5.87 3.84
CA GLU A 24 21.91 6.35 5.17
C GLU A 24 20.70 6.95 5.90
N ASN A 25 19.83 7.66 5.18
CA ASN A 25 18.70 8.40 5.76
C ASN A 25 17.32 7.74 5.50
N TYR A 26 17.30 6.48 5.04
CA TYR A 26 16.09 5.79 4.59
C TYR A 26 14.98 5.79 5.66
N THR A 27 15.36 5.47 6.90
CA THR A 27 14.43 5.36 8.03
C THR A 27 13.82 6.70 8.38
N ASP A 28 14.62 7.77 8.31
CA ASP A 28 14.22 9.11 8.69
C ASP A 28 13.25 9.68 7.65
N LEU A 29 13.53 9.44 6.36
CA LEU A 29 12.63 9.82 5.26
C LEU A 29 11.25 9.15 5.35
N ILE A 30 11.23 7.87 5.73
CA ILE A 30 9.96 7.15 5.94
C ILE A 30 9.24 7.74 7.15
N ALA A 31 9.92 7.89 8.29
CA ALA A 31 9.31 8.42 9.50
C ALA A 31 8.75 9.85 9.28
N ASP A 32 9.48 10.70 8.56
CA ASP A 32 9.03 12.04 8.20
C ASP A 32 7.75 12.01 7.34
N PHE A 33 7.68 11.09 6.37
CA PHE A 33 6.49 10.89 5.57
C PHE A 33 5.32 10.38 6.42
N GLU A 34 5.54 9.34 7.23
CA GLU A 34 4.50 8.75 8.10
C GLU A 34 3.94 9.81 9.06
N ASN A 35 4.81 10.58 9.70
CA ASN A 35 4.41 11.66 10.60
C ASN A 35 3.64 12.75 9.85
N GLY A 36 4.11 13.18 8.68
CA GLY A 36 3.45 14.19 7.87
C GLY A 36 2.10 13.73 7.35
N TYR A 37 1.97 12.44 7.01
CA TYR A 37 0.73 11.84 6.57
C TYR A 37 -0.27 11.75 7.72
N LEU A 38 0.11 11.15 8.85
CA LEU A 38 -0.81 10.90 9.97
C LEU A 38 -1.28 12.18 10.68
N ASN A 39 -0.46 13.23 10.70
CA ASN A 39 -0.80 14.50 11.37
C ASN A 39 -1.36 15.57 10.42
N ALA A 40 -1.60 15.23 9.15
CA ALA A 40 -2.20 16.17 8.20
C ALA A 40 -3.67 16.43 8.55
N ASP A 41 -4.12 17.66 8.31
CA ASP A 41 -5.52 18.05 8.46
C ASP A 41 -6.44 17.27 7.49
N ASP A 42 -7.65 16.96 7.93
CA ASP A 42 -8.65 16.20 7.16
C ASP A 42 -9.00 16.91 5.83
N SER A 43 -8.88 18.24 5.79
CA SER A 43 -9.10 19.02 4.56
C SER A 43 -8.11 18.69 3.43
N LEU A 44 -6.99 18.03 3.75
CA LEU A 44 -5.94 17.65 2.80
C LEU A 44 -5.98 16.16 2.44
N ASP A 45 -7.00 15.39 2.82
CA ASP A 45 -7.08 13.94 2.57
C ASP A 45 -6.84 13.56 1.11
N ALA A 46 -7.46 14.27 0.16
CA ALA A 46 -7.24 14.02 -1.28
C ALA A 46 -5.78 14.27 -1.71
N GLU A 47 -5.10 15.24 -1.10
CA GLU A 47 -3.67 15.45 -1.35
C GLU A 47 -2.82 14.35 -0.71
N MET A 48 -3.19 13.90 0.49
CA MET A 48 -2.50 12.83 1.20
C MET A 48 -2.61 11.50 0.47
N GLU A 49 -3.76 11.19 -0.14
CA GLU A 49 -3.92 10.04 -1.03
C GLU A 49 -2.90 10.09 -2.18
N ALA A 50 -2.85 11.20 -2.93
CA ALA A 50 -1.92 11.36 -4.03
C ALA A 50 -0.44 11.32 -3.57
N ARG A 51 -0.14 11.81 -2.36
CA ARG A 51 1.19 11.70 -1.75
C ARG A 51 1.53 10.26 -1.38
N LEU A 52 0.58 9.49 -0.85
CA LEU A 52 0.76 8.07 -0.56
C LEU A 52 1.05 7.28 -1.84
N GLU A 53 0.32 7.51 -2.92
CA GLU A 53 0.59 6.86 -4.21
C GLU A 53 2.00 7.15 -4.72
N ARG A 54 2.44 8.41 -4.65
CA ARG A 54 3.80 8.81 -5.05
C ARG A 54 4.86 8.17 -4.16
N PHE A 55 4.60 8.09 -2.86
CA PHE A 55 5.46 7.42 -1.90
C PHE A 55 5.60 5.92 -2.24
N LEU A 56 4.49 5.22 -2.47
CA LEU A 56 4.50 3.80 -2.81
C LEU A 56 5.22 3.52 -4.14
N ASN A 57 5.05 4.39 -5.13
CA ASN A 57 5.78 4.31 -6.39
C ASN A 57 7.29 4.53 -6.18
N ALA A 58 7.68 5.58 -5.45
CA ALA A 58 9.09 5.94 -5.26
C ALA A 58 9.87 4.92 -4.42
N PHE A 59 9.26 4.37 -3.36
CA PHE A 59 9.94 3.49 -2.40
C PHE A 59 9.74 2.00 -2.68
N TYR A 60 8.56 1.62 -3.19
CA TYR A 60 8.18 0.21 -3.36
C TYR A 60 7.94 -0.16 -4.83
N GLY A 61 8.01 0.80 -5.76
CA GLY A 61 7.79 0.55 -7.19
C GLY A 61 6.33 0.22 -7.55
N ILE A 62 5.40 0.45 -6.63
CA ILE A 62 3.98 0.18 -6.83
C ILE A 62 3.41 1.28 -7.72
N LYS A 63 3.01 0.90 -8.94
CA LYS A 63 2.29 1.79 -9.87
C LYS A 63 0.83 1.94 -9.43
N GLN A 64 0.08 2.79 -10.14
CA GLN A 64 -1.34 3.01 -9.88
C GLN A 64 -2.09 1.67 -9.79
N ALA A 65 -3.19 1.64 -9.00
CA ALA A 65 -3.94 0.43 -8.71
C ALA A 65 -4.41 -0.33 -9.98
N GLU A 66 -4.64 0.41 -11.07
CA GLU A 66 -5.06 -0.09 -12.39
C GLU A 66 -3.98 -0.90 -13.13
N ASP A 67 -2.70 -0.71 -12.80
CA ASP A 67 -1.56 -1.39 -13.43
C ASP A 67 -1.12 -2.65 -12.66
N ILE A 68 -1.85 -3.02 -11.60
CA ILE A 68 -1.47 -4.16 -10.75
C ILE A 68 -1.77 -5.45 -11.51
N SER A 69 -0.70 -6.15 -11.88
CA SER A 69 -0.77 -7.47 -12.50
C SER A 69 -0.11 -8.52 -11.60
N PRO A 70 -0.50 -9.79 -11.71
CA PRO A 70 0.08 -10.87 -10.90
C PRO A 70 1.60 -11.01 -11.05
N SER A 71 2.16 -10.58 -12.20
CA SER A 71 3.59 -10.62 -12.45
C SER A 71 4.40 -9.53 -11.74
N VAL A 72 3.74 -8.52 -11.17
CA VAL A 72 4.38 -7.40 -10.45
C VAL A 72 4.51 -7.71 -8.95
N VAL A 73 3.86 -8.77 -8.47
CA VAL A 73 3.89 -9.16 -7.06
C VAL A 73 5.28 -9.69 -6.69
N ASP A 74 6.04 -8.86 -6.00
CA ASP A 74 7.32 -9.21 -5.37
C ASP A 74 7.30 -8.89 -3.86
N THR A 75 8.41 -9.17 -3.18
CA THR A 75 8.54 -8.88 -1.74
C THR A 75 8.38 -7.39 -1.43
N ASN A 76 8.84 -6.50 -2.32
CA ASN A 76 8.77 -5.06 -2.10
C ASN A 76 7.33 -4.55 -2.25
N PHE A 77 6.59 -5.06 -3.24
CA PHE A 77 5.17 -4.83 -3.42
C PHE A 77 4.38 -5.20 -2.16
N ILE A 78 4.61 -6.41 -1.64
CA ILE A 78 3.95 -6.86 -0.40
C ILE A 78 4.25 -5.94 0.77
N ASN A 79 5.51 -5.55 0.95
CA ASN A 79 5.90 -4.63 2.02
C ASN A 79 5.22 -3.26 1.86
N GLY A 80 5.17 -2.73 0.64
CA GLY A 80 4.51 -1.46 0.35
C GLY A 80 3.00 -1.50 0.61
N VAL A 81 2.33 -2.58 0.20
CA VAL A 81 0.90 -2.81 0.47
C VAL A 81 0.63 -2.86 1.98
N LYS A 82 1.47 -3.59 2.74
CA LYS A 82 1.34 -3.65 4.21
C LYS A 82 1.54 -2.29 4.87
N VAL A 83 2.52 -1.51 4.43
CA VAL A 83 2.77 -0.16 4.93
C VAL A 83 1.59 0.77 4.59
N ALA A 84 1.09 0.73 3.36
CA ALA A 84 -0.05 1.53 2.93
C ALA A 84 -1.30 1.23 3.74
N ALA A 85 -1.62 -0.06 3.94
CA ALA A 85 -2.76 -0.50 4.74
C ALA A 85 -2.64 -0.03 6.19
N LYS A 86 -1.44 -0.16 6.78
CA LYS A 86 -1.18 0.32 8.14
C LYS A 86 -1.37 1.83 8.26
N LEU A 87 -0.87 2.61 7.30
CA LEU A 87 -1.00 4.07 7.32
C LEU A 87 -2.45 4.52 7.12
N LYS A 88 -3.19 3.89 6.20
CA LYS A 88 -4.61 4.17 6.00
C LYS A 88 -5.42 3.87 7.26
N LEU A 89 -5.18 2.72 7.92
CA LEU A 89 -5.83 2.39 9.18
C LEU A 89 -5.49 3.39 10.29
N ALA A 90 -4.20 3.70 10.47
CA ALA A 90 -3.76 4.61 11.52
C ALA A 90 -4.30 6.05 11.33
N ARG A 91 -4.45 6.51 10.08
CA ARG A 91 -5.03 7.83 9.79
C ARG A 91 -6.51 7.91 10.21
N PHE A 92 -7.28 6.87 9.89
CA PHE A 92 -8.74 6.87 10.09
C PHE A 92 -9.19 6.08 11.33
N GLU A 93 -8.26 5.73 12.23
CA GLU A 93 -8.54 4.91 13.42
C GLU A 93 -9.66 5.51 14.29
N GLY A 94 -9.69 6.83 14.44
CA GLY A 94 -10.71 7.54 15.22
C GLY A 94 -12.12 7.50 14.64
N THR A 95 -12.26 7.06 13.37
CA THR A 95 -13.55 6.93 12.68
C THR A 95 -14.06 5.50 12.63
N LEU A 96 -13.24 4.54 13.08
CA LEU A 96 -13.60 3.14 13.10
C LEU A 96 -14.65 2.86 14.19
N ASP A 97 -15.59 1.98 13.91
CA ASP A 97 -16.47 1.43 14.94
C ASP A 97 -15.66 0.58 15.94
N GLN A 98 -16.09 0.57 17.21
CA GLN A 98 -15.39 -0.18 18.28
C GLN A 98 -14.98 -1.61 17.92
N PRO A 99 -15.83 -2.46 17.29
CA PRO A 99 -15.42 -3.81 16.95
C PRO A 99 -14.30 -3.84 15.89
N SER A 100 -14.31 -2.94 14.91
CA SER A 100 -13.23 -2.87 13.92
C SER A 100 -11.96 -2.26 14.53
N ALA A 101 -12.08 -1.24 15.37
CA ALA A 101 -10.95 -0.64 16.07
C ALA A 101 -10.20 -1.68 16.93
N GLU A 102 -10.93 -2.52 17.69
CA GLU A 102 -10.32 -3.61 18.47
C GLU A 102 -9.70 -4.69 17.57
N ALA A 103 -10.34 -5.02 16.45
CA ALA A 103 -9.86 -6.06 15.54
C ALA A 103 -8.62 -5.65 14.74
N PHE A 104 -8.45 -4.35 14.47
CA PHE A 104 -7.38 -3.80 13.63
C PHE A 104 -6.36 -2.94 14.40
N GLY A 105 -6.43 -2.86 15.73
CA GLY A 105 -5.48 -2.09 16.54
C GLY A 105 -4.01 -2.52 16.40
N GLU A 106 -3.74 -3.77 16.01
CA GLU A 106 -2.40 -4.27 15.67
C GLU A 106 -2.06 -4.19 14.17
N GLY A 107 -3.01 -3.74 13.34
CA GLY A 107 -2.94 -3.70 11.88
C GLY A 107 -3.59 -4.89 11.18
N PRO A 108 -3.41 -5.02 9.85
CA PRO A 108 -3.91 -6.17 9.09
C PRO A 108 -3.18 -7.45 9.52
N ARG A 109 -3.93 -8.54 9.69
CA ARG A 109 -3.38 -9.85 10.11
C ARG A 109 -2.72 -10.59 8.95
N ASP A 110 -3.17 -10.30 7.73
CA ASP A 110 -2.80 -11.06 6.55
C ASP A 110 -2.52 -10.15 5.33
N VAL A 111 -1.80 -10.69 4.34
CA VAL A 111 -1.45 -9.96 3.11
C VAL A 111 -2.68 -9.66 2.26
N ILE A 112 -3.71 -10.52 2.28
CA ILE A 112 -4.97 -10.28 1.57
C ILE A 112 -5.71 -9.10 2.21
N GLU A 113 -5.80 -9.06 3.54
CA GLU A 113 -6.43 -7.93 4.24
C GLU A 113 -5.69 -6.63 3.99
N ALA A 114 -4.35 -6.67 4.01
CA ALA A 114 -3.53 -5.52 3.69
C ALA A 114 -3.80 -5.04 2.26
N TYR A 115 -3.98 -5.95 1.31
CA TYR A 115 -4.30 -5.62 -0.07
C TYR A 115 -5.71 -5.03 -0.24
N GLU A 116 -6.72 -5.61 0.39
CA GLU A 116 -8.09 -5.07 0.38
C GLU A 116 -8.16 -3.68 1.01
N LEU A 117 -7.45 -3.45 2.13
CA LEU A 117 -7.33 -2.13 2.77
C LEU A 117 -6.53 -1.13 1.92
N TYR A 118 -5.53 -1.60 1.17
CA TYR A 118 -4.81 -0.76 0.22
C TYR A 118 -5.74 -0.27 -0.89
N LEU A 119 -6.61 -1.14 -1.43
CA LEU A 119 -7.57 -0.79 -2.49
C LEU A 119 -8.76 0.05 -2.00
N ALA A 120 -9.03 0.04 -0.69
CA ALA A 120 -10.11 0.84 -0.12
C ALA A 120 -9.93 2.33 -0.44
N PRO A 121 -11.03 3.05 -0.78
CA PRO A 121 -10.96 4.47 -1.10
C PRO A 121 -10.43 5.25 0.11
N HIS A 122 -9.66 6.31 -0.14
CA HIS A 122 -9.07 7.12 0.92
C HIS A 122 -10.11 8.07 1.55
N SER A 123 -11.05 7.49 2.27
CA SER A 123 -12.02 8.22 3.07
C SER A 123 -12.35 7.44 4.35
N PRO A 124 -12.86 8.12 5.40
CA PRO A 124 -13.32 7.46 6.62
C PRO A 124 -14.33 6.34 6.34
N GLU A 125 -15.31 6.60 5.47
CA GLU A 125 -16.37 5.65 5.13
C GLU A 125 -15.82 4.46 4.33
N GLY A 126 -14.88 4.71 3.42
CA GLY A 126 -14.20 3.70 2.63
C GLY A 126 -13.47 2.69 3.50
N ILE A 127 -12.67 3.20 4.43
CA ILE A 127 -11.88 2.37 5.34
C ILE A 127 -12.77 1.63 6.33
N GLN A 128 -13.80 2.30 6.87
CA GLN A 128 -14.77 1.68 7.75
C GLN A 128 -15.55 0.54 7.07
N SER A 129 -16.00 0.75 5.82
CA SER A 129 -16.72 -0.27 5.06
C SER A 129 -15.83 -1.48 4.78
N THR A 130 -14.57 -1.27 4.42
CA THR A 130 -13.63 -2.37 4.15
C THR A 130 -13.24 -3.09 5.44
N ALA A 131 -12.98 -2.37 6.53
CA ALA A 131 -12.64 -2.96 7.83
C ALA A 131 -13.77 -3.84 8.37
N SER A 132 -15.03 -3.38 8.30
CA SER A 132 -16.19 -4.17 8.71
C SER A 132 -16.41 -5.40 7.82
N ALA A 133 -16.21 -5.28 6.50
CA ALA A 133 -16.29 -6.43 5.59
C ALA A 133 -15.22 -7.50 5.91
N LEU A 134 -13.99 -7.07 6.21
CA LEU A 134 -12.91 -7.95 6.63
C LEU A 134 -13.19 -8.60 7.99
N LEU A 135 -13.77 -7.85 8.94
CA LEU A 135 -14.18 -8.39 10.24
C LEU A 135 -15.23 -9.50 10.09
N ASN A 136 -16.20 -9.31 9.19
CA ASN A 136 -17.17 -10.36 8.88
C ASN A 136 -16.50 -11.60 8.27
N LYS A 137 -15.58 -11.43 7.31
CA LYS A 137 -14.78 -12.54 6.74
C LYS A 137 -13.99 -13.31 7.81
N ARG A 138 -13.42 -12.60 8.80
CA ARG A 138 -12.73 -13.21 9.94
C ARG A 138 -13.67 -14.05 10.79
N ASN A 139 -14.88 -13.55 11.07
CA ASN A 139 -15.87 -14.26 11.90
C ASN A 139 -16.46 -15.48 11.19
N ASP A 140 -16.65 -15.41 9.88
CA ASP A 140 -17.21 -16.51 9.07
C ASP A 140 -16.20 -17.65 8.85
N SER A 141 -14.90 -17.39 9.02
CA SER A 141 -13.82 -18.35 8.81
C SER A 141 -13.22 -18.86 10.14
N PRO A 142 -13.68 -19.99 10.70
CA PRO A 142 -13.22 -20.50 11.99
C PRO A 142 -11.74 -20.94 12.02
N ASN A 143 -11.08 -21.05 10.86
CA ASN A 143 -9.65 -21.35 10.71
C ASN A 143 -8.88 -20.21 10.03
N TYR A 144 -9.25 -18.95 10.29
CA TYR A 144 -8.54 -17.79 9.76
C TYR A 144 -7.14 -17.68 10.41
N SER A 145 -6.17 -18.37 9.84
CA SER A 145 -4.76 -18.31 10.23
C SER A 145 -4.02 -17.33 9.31
N PRO A 146 -3.10 -16.50 9.84
CA PRO A 146 -2.24 -15.64 9.03
C PRO A 146 -1.48 -16.45 7.97
N ILE A 147 -1.37 -15.91 6.75
CA ILE A 147 -0.60 -16.56 5.69
C ILE A 147 0.89 -16.49 6.05
N PRO A 148 1.62 -17.62 5.99
CA PRO A 148 3.06 -17.61 6.19
C PRO A 148 3.78 -16.77 5.14
N LYS A 149 4.82 -16.03 5.56
CA LYS A 149 5.61 -15.12 4.68
C LYS A 149 6.05 -15.73 3.34
N TYR A 150 6.38 -17.03 3.32
CA TYR A 150 6.85 -17.71 2.12
C TYR A 150 5.75 -18.00 1.09
N LEU A 151 4.47 -17.96 1.49
CA LEU A 151 3.32 -18.14 0.60
C LEU A 151 2.67 -16.81 0.19
N GLU A 152 3.03 -15.69 0.82
CA GLU A 152 2.37 -14.40 0.58
C GLU A 152 2.39 -13.99 -0.90
N ILE A 153 3.50 -14.21 -1.60
CA ILE A 153 3.63 -13.90 -3.03
C ILE A 153 2.65 -14.74 -3.85
N GLU A 154 2.62 -16.05 -3.61
CA GLU A 154 1.79 -16.98 -4.38
C GLU A 154 0.30 -16.70 -4.14
N VAL A 155 -0.09 -16.57 -2.86
CA VAL A 155 -1.49 -16.34 -2.49
C VAL A 155 -1.97 -15.00 -3.02
N LEU A 156 -1.20 -13.91 -2.84
CA LEU A 156 -1.60 -12.60 -3.33
C LEU A 156 -1.64 -12.57 -4.86
N SER A 157 -0.69 -13.21 -5.55
CA SER A 157 -0.71 -13.31 -7.01
C SER A 157 -1.94 -14.06 -7.51
N ASN A 158 -2.34 -15.14 -6.85
CA ASN A 158 -3.53 -15.90 -7.22
C ASN A 158 -4.81 -15.11 -6.92
N HIS A 159 -4.88 -14.42 -5.79
CA HIS A 159 -5.99 -13.55 -5.45
C HIS A 159 -6.17 -12.41 -6.48
N ILE A 160 -5.08 -11.78 -6.91
CA ILE A 160 -5.13 -10.76 -7.98
C ILE A 160 -5.59 -11.36 -9.30
N LYS A 161 -5.17 -12.59 -9.64
CA LYS A 161 -5.68 -13.29 -10.84
C LYS A 161 -7.17 -13.55 -10.76
N GLU A 162 -7.68 -13.93 -9.60
CA GLU A 162 -9.11 -14.18 -9.39
C GLU A 162 -9.92 -12.89 -9.59
N MET A 163 -9.49 -11.77 -8.98
CA MET A 163 -10.19 -10.49 -9.18
C MET A 163 -10.17 -10.01 -10.64
N ILE A 164 -9.03 -10.14 -11.34
CA ILE A 164 -8.93 -9.79 -12.76
C ILE A 164 -9.74 -10.77 -13.63
N GLY A 165 -9.78 -12.05 -13.26
CA GLY A 165 -10.49 -13.11 -13.97
C GLY A 165 -12.01 -13.01 -13.83
N GLU A 166 -12.51 -12.51 -12.70
CA GLU A 166 -13.94 -12.22 -12.50
C GLU A 166 -14.42 -11.02 -13.32
N GLU A 167 -13.52 -10.11 -13.76
CA GLU A 167 -13.87 -8.94 -14.58
C GLU A 167 -14.08 -9.20 -16.08
N LYS A 168 -13.81 -10.41 -16.62
CA LYS A 168 -14.12 -10.75 -18.03
C LYS A 168 -14.61 -12.19 -18.19
N PRO A 169 -15.77 -12.44 -18.85
CA PRO A 169 -16.19 -11.74 -20.06
C PRO A 169 -17.63 -11.15 -20.02
N ALA A 170 -17.75 -9.84 -20.28
CA ALA A 170 -18.91 -9.32 -20.98
C ALA A 170 -18.77 -9.71 -22.47
N GLU A 171 -19.48 -10.75 -22.89
CA GLU A 171 -19.59 -11.13 -24.30
C GLU A 171 -20.31 -10.00 -25.08
N LEU A 172 -19.69 -9.63 -26.21
CA LEU A 172 -20.24 -8.75 -27.25
C LEU A 172 -21.35 -9.47 -28.05
#